data_AF-A0AAD2T803-F1
#
_entry.id   AF-A0AAD2T803-F1
#
_cell.length_a   1.000
_cell.length_b   1.000
_cell.length_c   1.000
_cell.angle_alpha   90.00
_cell.angle_beta   90.00
_cell.angle_gamma   90.00
#
_symmetry.space_group_name_H-M   'P 1'
#
loop_
_entity.id
_entity.type
_entity.pdbx_description
1 polymer ?
#
loop_
_entity_poly.entity_id
_entity_poly.type
_entity_poly.pdbx_seq_one_letter_code
_entity_poly.pdbx_strand_id
1 'polypeptide(L)'
;MSVSYIVDNLEVNFIIILFLLLIFASFAGQERYKDNKKLNIFTVILLIIFLVLSFMLIYKYIPIGLRYLSEKASKLEAIVIVAFITGTLTFLTTVISKISDYKQERSKFLMNKREASYAKFIRIVCKTLLDGKTGFEYSQDEMTRDLNEISGELTLWGSKEVVNKFIEFRNESANNAPKNLLFNLEDIINEMRKDLGVGKTDKGKLLSIFINDMDKLK
;
A
#
# COMPACT_ATOMS: atom_id res chain seq x y z
N MET A 1 30.18 -31.10 -14.37
CA MET A 1 28.95 -30.98 -15.18
C MET A 1 29.18 -29.84 -16.16
N SER A 2 29.37 -30.13 -17.45
CA SER A 2 29.77 -29.13 -18.45
C SER A 2 28.63 -28.14 -18.70
N VAL A 3 28.98 -26.87 -18.97
CA VAL A 3 28.01 -25.80 -19.29
C VAL A 3 27.09 -26.19 -20.46
N SER A 4 27.59 -27.02 -21.40
CA SER A 4 26.81 -27.59 -22.51
C SER A 4 25.57 -28.37 -22.03
N TYR A 5 25.73 -29.25 -21.03
CA TYR A 5 24.63 -30.09 -20.54
C TYR A 5 23.47 -29.28 -19.92
N ILE A 6 23.79 -28.12 -19.34
CA ILE A 6 22.80 -27.22 -18.74
C ILE A 6 21.97 -26.52 -19.83
N VAL A 7 22.62 -26.12 -20.93
CA VAL A 7 21.99 -25.45 -22.07
C VAL A 7 21.14 -26.43 -22.89
N ASP A 8 21.62 -27.66 -23.08
CA ASP A 8 20.92 -28.68 -23.86
C ASP A 8 19.62 -29.16 -23.16
N ASN A 9 19.61 -29.22 -21.81
CA ASN A 9 18.45 -29.62 -21.02
C ASN A 9 17.74 -28.45 -20.32
N LEU A 10 17.81 -27.24 -20.89
CA LEU A 10 17.33 -26.01 -20.26
C LEU A 10 15.86 -26.07 -19.79
N GLU A 11 14.97 -26.66 -20.60
CA GLU A 11 13.53 -26.80 -20.26
C GLU A 11 13.31 -27.75 -19.08
N VAL A 12 13.99 -28.91 -19.09
CA VAL A 12 13.89 -29.92 -18.04
C VAL A 12 14.46 -29.37 -16.72
N ASN A 13 15.62 -28.69 -16.79
CA ASN A 13 16.24 -28.03 -15.64
C ASN A 13 15.34 -26.95 -15.04
N PHE A 14 14.66 -26.17 -15.89
CA PHE A 14 13.71 -25.15 -15.44
C PHE A 14 12.53 -25.77 -14.67
N ILE A 15 11.94 -26.84 -15.18
CA ILE A 15 10.82 -27.53 -14.52
C ILE A 15 11.26 -28.15 -13.19
N ILE A 16 12.42 -28.80 -13.14
CA ILE A 16 12.97 -29.37 -11.91
C ILE A 16 13.18 -28.28 -10.85
N ILE A 17 13.76 -27.14 -11.24
CA ILE A 17 14.04 -26.04 -10.32
C ILE A 17 12.76 -25.34 -9.87
N LEU A 18 11.75 -25.20 -10.74
CA LEU A 18 10.42 -24.71 -10.37
C LEU A 18 9.78 -25.60 -9.30
N PHE A 19 9.85 -26.93 -9.49
CA PHE A 19 9.29 -27.89 -8.55
C PHE A 19 10.00 -27.83 -7.18
N LEU A 20 11.34 -27.78 -7.19
CA LEU A 20 12.12 -27.59 -5.96
C LEU A 20 11.76 -26.26 -5.27
N LEU A 21 11.55 -25.19 -6.04
CA LEU A 21 11.22 -23.87 -5.50
C LEU A 21 9.86 -23.86 -4.81
N LEU A 22 8.85 -24.53 -5.39
CA LEU A 22 7.53 -24.68 -4.77
C LEU A 22 7.61 -25.45 -3.44
N ILE A 23 8.37 -26.55 -3.39
CA ILE A 23 8.57 -27.34 -2.17
C ILE A 23 9.22 -26.47 -1.10
N PHE A 24 10.37 -25.85 -1.37
CA PHE A 24 11.09 -25.06 -0.37
C PHE A 24 10.36 -23.78 0.05
N ALA A 25 9.63 -23.13 -0.86
CA ALA A 25 8.79 -21.97 -0.53
C ALA A 25 7.66 -22.35 0.45
N SER A 26 7.05 -23.53 0.29
CA SER A 26 6.01 -24.01 1.21
C SER A 26 6.54 -24.24 2.64
N PHE A 27 7.75 -24.76 2.79
CA PHE A 27 8.40 -24.92 4.09
C PHE A 27 8.81 -23.58 4.72
N ALA A 28 9.32 -22.65 3.91
CA ALA A 28 9.75 -21.32 4.39
C ALA A 28 8.57 -20.46 4.87
N GLY A 29 7.37 -20.64 4.32
CA GLY A 29 6.16 -19.92 4.71
C GLY A 29 5.50 -20.40 6.01
N GLN A 30 5.94 -21.54 6.56
CA GLN A 30 5.35 -22.11 7.77
C GLN A 30 5.93 -21.43 9.03
N GLU A 31 5.08 -20.98 9.97
CA GLU A 31 5.51 -20.27 11.20
C GLU A 31 6.57 -21.04 12.01
N ARG A 32 6.54 -22.37 11.96
CA ARG A 32 7.50 -23.26 12.62
C ARG A 32 8.94 -23.11 12.10
N TYR A 33 9.14 -22.62 10.87
CA TYR A 33 10.45 -22.51 10.23
C TYR A 33 10.88 -21.09 9.87
N LYS A 34 10.08 -20.08 10.24
CA LYS A 34 10.27 -18.67 9.85
C LYS A 34 11.62 -18.09 10.28
N ASP A 35 12.15 -18.53 11.43
CA ASP A 35 13.42 -18.04 11.97
C ASP A 35 14.64 -18.85 11.50
N ASN A 36 14.45 -19.88 10.66
CA ASN A 36 15.56 -20.68 10.14
C ASN A 36 16.31 -19.96 9.01
N LYS A 37 17.31 -19.17 9.41
CA LYS A 37 18.18 -18.39 8.50
C LYS A 37 18.75 -19.21 7.33
N LYS A 38 19.12 -20.47 7.55
CA LYS A 38 19.67 -21.36 6.51
C LYS A 38 18.65 -21.71 5.42
N LEU A 39 17.40 -22.02 5.80
CA LEU A 39 16.33 -22.34 4.86
C LEU A 39 15.97 -21.12 4.02
N ASN A 40 15.89 -19.94 4.63
CA ASN A 40 15.58 -18.71 3.92
C ASN A 40 16.68 -18.35 2.89
N ILE A 41 17.95 -18.47 3.27
CA ILE A 41 19.09 -18.26 2.34
C ILE A 41 19.03 -19.23 1.15
N PHE A 42 18.73 -20.51 1.41
CA PHE A 42 18.63 -21.52 0.35
C PHE A 42 17.50 -21.21 -0.64
N THR A 43 16.31 -20.84 -0.14
CA THR A 43 15.17 -20.45 -0.97
C THR A 43 15.50 -19.23 -1.85
N VAL A 44 16.23 -18.25 -1.32
CA VAL A 44 16.66 -17.08 -2.10
C VAL A 44 17.65 -17.47 -3.20
N ILE A 45 18.61 -18.35 -2.93
CA ILE A 45 19.55 -18.84 -3.95
C ILE A 45 18.81 -19.56 -5.07
N LEU A 46 17.83 -20.41 -4.72
CA LEU A 46 17.02 -21.14 -5.69
C LEU A 46 16.18 -20.19 -6.56
N LEU A 47 15.64 -19.11 -5.99
CA LEU A 47 14.93 -18.05 -6.71
C LEU A 47 15.85 -17.35 -7.74
N ILE A 48 17.10 -17.06 -7.37
CA ILE A 48 18.07 -16.44 -8.27
C ILE A 48 18.38 -17.38 -9.44
N ILE A 49 18.61 -18.67 -9.18
CA ILE A 49 18.85 -19.67 -10.23
C ILE A 49 17.65 -19.77 -11.17
N PHE A 50 16.43 -19.79 -10.61
CA PHE A 50 15.20 -19.80 -11.41
C PHE A 50 15.09 -18.57 -12.33
N LEU A 51 15.38 -17.37 -11.83
CA LEU A 51 15.39 -16.14 -12.63
C LEU A 51 16.39 -16.22 -13.80
N VAL A 52 17.61 -16.68 -13.55
CA VAL A 52 18.64 -16.82 -14.60
C VAL A 52 18.16 -17.79 -15.69
N LEU A 53 17.56 -18.92 -15.30
CA LEU A 53 17.02 -19.89 -16.26
C LEU A 53 15.83 -19.33 -17.04
N SER A 54 14.94 -18.55 -16.40
CA SER A 54 13.87 -17.83 -17.10
C SER A 54 14.42 -16.90 -18.18
N PHE A 55 15.45 -16.10 -17.86
CA PHE A 55 16.08 -15.22 -18.85
C PHE A 55 16.71 -16.00 -20.01
N MET A 56 17.37 -17.12 -19.75
CA MET A 56 17.93 -17.97 -20.80
C MET A 56 16.85 -18.58 -21.71
N LEU A 57 15.72 -19.01 -21.16
CA LEU A 57 14.58 -19.49 -21.96
C LEU A 57 14.04 -18.37 -22.85
N ILE A 58 13.82 -17.19 -22.28
CA ILE A 58 13.36 -16.02 -23.03
C ILE A 58 14.30 -15.71 -24.20
N TYR A 59 15.62 -15.67 -23.95
CA TYR A 59 16.62 -15.44 -25.00
C TYR A 59 16.59 -16.51 -26.11
N LYS A 60 16.33 -17.78 -25.75
CA LYS A 60 16.25 -18.89 -26.71
C LYS A 60 14.98 -18.83 -27.57
N TYR A 61 13.80 -18.58 -26.98
CA TYR A 61 12.52 -18.68 -27.70
C TYR A 61 12.07 -17.39 -28.39
N ILE A 62 12.48 -16.20 -27.91
CA ILE A 62 12.19 -14.91 -28.58
C ILE A 62 12.53 -14.93 -30.08
N PRO A 63 13.76 -15.26 -30.51
CA PRO A 63 14.12 -15.20 -31.93
C PRO A 63 13.37 -16.24 -32.77
N ILE A 64 13.03 -17.39 -32.21
CA ILE A 64 12.24 -18.44 -32.87
C ILE A 64 10.81 -17.93 -33.13
N GLY A 65 10.19 -17.33 -32.11
CA GLY A 65 8.86 -16.73 -32.23
C GLY A 65 8.82 -15.57 -33.23
N LEU A 66 9.81 -14.68 -33.20
CA LEU A 66 9.96 -13.57 -34.14
C LEU A 66 10.09 -14.05 -35.60
N ARG A 67 10.89 -15.10 -35.84
CA ARG A 67 11.05 -15.68 -37.18
C ARG A 67 9.73 -16.27 -37.69
N TYR A 68 9.03 -17.03 -36.85
CA TYR A 68 7.72 -17.60 -37.21
C TYR A 68 6.69 -16.51 -37.52
N LEU A 69 6.63 -15.46 -36.71
CA LEU A 69 5.76 -14.30 -36.95
C LEU A 69 6.12 -13.58 -38.25
N SER A 70 7.41 -13.36 -38.51
CA SER A 70 7.89 -12.71 -39.75
C SER A 70 7.53 -13.51 -41.00
N GLU A 71 7.65 -14.84 -40.96
CA GLU A 71 7.32 -15.70 -42.10
C GLU A 71 5.82 -15.65 -42.42
N LYS A 72 4.96 -15.67 -41.39
CA LYS A 72 3.50 -15.56 -41.57
C LYS A 72 3.08 -14.14 -41.97
N ALA A 73 3.69 -13.11 -41.38
CA ALA A 73 3.40 -11.71 -41.67
C ALA A 73 3.79 -11.32 -43.10
N SER A 74 4.85 -11.92 -43.66
CA SER A 74 5.27 -11.66 -45.05
C SER A 74 4.21 -12.05 -46.11
N LYS A 75 3.22 -12.86 -45.73
CA LYS A 75 2.12 -13.31 -46.59
C LYS A 75 0.87 -12.42 -46.48
N LEU A 76 0.86 -11.45 -45.57
CA LEU A 76 -0.26 -10.56 -45.32
C LEU A 76 -0.09 -9.25 -46.11
N GLU A 77 -1.20 -8.68 -46.55
CA GLU A 77 -1.20 -7.33 -47.13
C GLU A 77 -0.82 -6.27 -46.08
N ALA A 78 -0.15 -5.21 -46.54
CA ALA A 78 0.32 -4.13 -45.67
C ALA A 78 -0.80 -3.51 -44.81
N ILE A 79 -2.03 -3.42 -45.35
CA ILE A 79 -3.20 -2.88 -44.65
C ILE A 79 -3.57 -3.76 -43.44
N VAL A 80 -3.53 -5.09 -43.60
CA VAL A 80 -3.85 -6.04 -42.52
C VAL A 80 -2.81 -5.97 -41.41
N ILE A 81 -1.53 -5.79 -41.76
CA ILE A 81 -0.44 -5.62 -40.78
C ILE A 81 -0.65 -4.35 -39.94
N VAL A 82 -0.95 -3.21 -40.57
CA VAL A 82 -1.20 -1.95 -39.86
C VAL A 82 -2.43 -2.06 -38.95
N ALA A 83 -3.51 -2.68 -39.43
CA ALA A 83 -4.71 -2.91 -38.62
C ALA A 83 -4.42 -3.80 -37.40
N PHE A 84 -3.61 -4.85 -37.56
CA PHE A 84 -3.22 -5.74 -36.46
C PHE A 84 -2.32 -5.03 -35.44
N ILE A 85 -1.33 -4.25 -35.88
CA ILE A 85 -0.47 -3.45 -34.99
C ILE A 85 -1.33 -2.44 -34.20
N THR A 86 -2.23 -1.74 -34.90
CA THR A 86 -3.10 -0.75 -34.26
C THR A 86 -4.05 -1.40 -33.25
N GLY A 87 -4.66 -2.53 -33.62
CA GLY A 87 -5.57 -3.28 -32.75
C GLY A 87 -4.88 -3.82 -31.51
N THR A 88 -3.68 -4.40 -31.66
CA THR A 88 -2.88 -4.91 -30.53
C THR A 88 -2.41 -3.78 -29.60
N LEU A 89 -1.95 -2.67 -30.15
CA LEU A 89 -1.54 -1.50 -29.37
C LEU A 89 -2.72 -0.93 -28.57
N THR A 90 -3.86 -0.72 -29.24
CA THR A 90 -5.08 -0.19 -28.61
C THR A 90 -5.60 -1.11 -27.50
N PHE A 91 -5.61 -2.42 -27.74
CA PHE A 91 -6.00 -3.40 -26.72
C PHE A 91 -5.07 -3.33 -25.50
N LEU A 92 -3.76 -3.32 -25.72
CA LEU A 92 -2.76 -3.29 -24.65
C LEU A 92 -2.85 -2.01 -23.82
N THR A 93 -2.93 -0.84 -24.47
CA THR A 93 -3.08 0.44 -23.77
C THR A 93 -4.38 0.49 -22.98
N THR A 94 -5.50 -0.01 -23.55
CA THR A 94 -6.80 -0.03 -22.87
C THR A 94 -6.76 -0.89 -21.61
N VAL A 95 -6.15 -2.08 -21.68
CA VAL A 95 -6.03 -2.97 -20.52
C VAL A 95 -5.19 -2.33 -19.41
N ILE A 96 -4.03 -1.76 -19.76
CA ILE A 96 -3.15 -1.09 -18.79
C ILE A 96 -3.87 0.10 -18.15
N SER A 97 -4.51 0.96 -18.95
CA SER A 97 -5.30 2.09 -18.45
C SER A 97 -6.41 1.62 -17.52
N LYS A 98 -7.21 0.62 -17.90
CA LYS A 98 -8.31 0.10 -17.07
C LYS A 98 -7.84 -0.40 -15.71
N ILE A 99 -6.70 -1.09 -15.68
CA ILE A 99 -6.09 -1.58 -14.43
C ILE A 99 -5.64 -0.42 -13.55
N SER A 100 -4.98 0.58 -14.15
CA SER A 100 -4.53 1.79 -13.46
C SER A 100 -5.72 2.60 -12.91
N ASP A 101 -6.73 2.82 -13.73
CA ASP A 101 -7.93 3.59 -13.41
C ASP A 101 -8.69 2.94 -12.26
N TYR A 102 -8.88 1.61 -12.30
CA TYR A 102 -9.54 0.88 -11.20
C TYR A 102 -8.81 1.06 -9.87
N LYS A 103 -7.47 1.01 -9.89
CA LYS A 103 -6.66 1.23 -8.68
C LYS A 103 -6.79 2.67 -8.17
N GLN A 104 -6.77 3.65 -9.08
CA GLN A 104 -6.91 5.06 -8.74
C GLN A 104 -8.30 5.38 -8.20
N GLU A 105 -9.35 4.85 -8.83
CA GLU A 105 -10.75 5.04 -8.43
C GLU A 105 -11.00 4.49 -7.03
N ARG A 106 -10.52 3.27 -6.73
CA ARG A 106 -10.59 2.71 -5.39
C ARG A 106 -9.86 3.59 -4.37
N SER A 107 -8.66 4.08 -4.71
CA SER A 107 -7.90 4.97 -3.82
C SER A 107 -8.67 6.27 -3.56
N LYS A 108 -9.21 6.89 -4.60
CA LYS A 108 -10.01 8.12 -4.51
C LYS A 108 -11.28 7.91 -3.69
N PHE A 109 -11.96 6.78 -3.87
CA PHE A 109 -13.12 6.42 -3.08
C PHE A 109 -12.79 6.31 -1.58
N LEU A 110 -11.72 5.59 -1.23
CA LEU A 110 -11.28 5.46 0.16
C LEU A 110 -10.81 6.79 0.75
N MET A 111 -10.06 7.59 -0.02
CA MET A 111 -9.61 8.92 0.41
C MET A 111 -10.79 9.85 0.68
N ASN A 112 -11.80 9.87 -0.20
CA ASN A 112 -13.01 10.69 0.01
C ASN A 112 -13.78 10.28 1.27
N LYS A 113 -13.87 8.98 1.58
CA LYS A 113 -14.50 8.49 2.81
C LYS A 113 -13.70 8.86 4.06
N ARG A 114 -12.37 8.73 3.99
CA ARG A 114 -11.44 9.13 5.06
C ARG A 114 -11.46 10.63 5.30
N GLU A 115 -11.46 11.44 4.25
CA GLU A 115 -11.53 12.90 4.34
C GLU A 115 -12.75 13.33 5.14
N ALA A 116 -13.93 12.80 4.83
CA ALA A 116 -15.16 13.10 5.57
C ALA A 116 -15.05 12.72 7.06
N SER A 117 -14.54 11.51 7.34
CA SER A 117 -14.35 11.01 8.71
C SER A 117 -13.33 11.85 9.50
N TYR A 118 -12.18 12.17 8.89
CA TYR A 118 -11.11 12.93 9.52
C TYR A 118 -11.47 14.42 9.68
N ALA A 119 -12.18 15.02 8.73
CA ALA A 119 -12.72 16.38 8.87
C ALA A 119 -13.66 16.49 10.08
N LYS A 120 -14.47 15.45 10.32
CA LYS A 120 -15.31 15.36 11.51
C LYS A 120 -14.48 15.26 12.79
N PHE A 121 -13.45 14.42 12.82
CA PHE A 121 -12.52 14.36 13.95
C PHE A 121 -11.92 15.73 14.27
N ILE A 122 -11.37 16.43 13.28
CA ILE A 122 -10.83 17.79 13.46
C ILE A 122 -11.88 18.75 14.00
N ARG A 123 -13.13 18.66 13.54
CA ARG A 123 -14.23 19.49 14.06
C ARG A 123 -14.50 19.23 15.54
N ILE A 124 -14.49 17.97 15.97
CA ILE A 124 -14.66 17.60 17.39
C ILE A 124 -13.52 18.19 18.21
N VAL A 125 -12.27 18.03 17.76
CA VAL A 125 -11.09 18.64 18.41
C VAL A 125 -11.27 20.16 18.55
N CYS A 126 -11.69 20.83 17.48
CA CYS A 126 -11.91 22.29 17.51
C CYS A 126 -12.98 22.68 18.53
N LYS A 127 -14.13 21.98 18.57
CA LYS A 127 -15.18 22.23 19.57
C LYS A 127 -14.64 22.08 20.99
N THR A 128 -13.88 21.01 21.26
CA THR A 128 -13.26 20.78 22.57
C THR A 128 -12.27 21.88 22.96
N LEU A 129 -11.49 22.40 22.01
CA LEU A 129 -10.51 23.47 22.28
C LEU A 129 -11.16 24.86 22.46
N LEU A 130 -12.32 25.08 21.84
CA LEU A 130 -13.10 26.32 21.93
C LEU A 130 -14.08 26.35 23.11
N ASP A 131 -14.30 25.21 23.76
CA ASP A 131 -15.19 25.10 24.92
C ASP A 131 -14.78 26.11 26.01
N GLY A 132 -15.74 26.96 26.40
CA GLY A 132 -15.54 28.04 27.37
C GLY A 132 -14.75 29.26 26.86
N LYS A 133 -14.26 29.28 25.61
CA LYS A 133 -13.36 30.34 25.11
C LYS A 133 -14.00 31.43 24.24
N THR A 134 -15.29 31.34 23.93
CA THR A 134 -16.00 32.37 23.13
C THR A 134 -17.49 32.49 23.50
N GLY A 135 -17.85 32.07 24.72
CA GLY A 135 -19.26 31.83 25.08
C GLY A 135 -19.87 30.59 24.40
N PHE A 136 -19.04 29.78 23.72
CA PHE A 136 -19.40 28.46 23.22
C PHE A 136 -19.30 27.45 24.38
N GLU A 137 -20.36 26.68 24.59
CA GLU A 137 -20.41 25.64 25.62
C GLU A 137 -20.63 24.29 24.95
N TYR A 138 -19.66 23.40 25.09
CA TYR A 138 -19.72 22.07 24.51
C TYR A 138 -20.38 21.10 25.49
N SER A 139 -21.69 20.92 25.34
CA SER A 139 -22.46 20.08 26.28
C SER A 139 -21.96 18.62 26.32
N GLN A 140 -22.09 17.99 27.49
CA GLN A 140 -21.65 16.59 27.69
C GLN A 140 -22.39 15.59 26.79
N ASP A 141 -23.68 15.82 26.53
CA ASP A 141 -24.48 15.01 25.62
C ASP A 141 -23.96 15.13 24.17
N GLU A 142 -23.61 16.34 23.75
CA GLU A 142 -23.06 16.59 22.42
C GLU A 142 -21.68 15.93 22.27
N MET A 143 -20.81 16.05 23.27
CA MET A 143 -19.49 15.43 23.28
C MET A 143 -19.58 13.89 23.20
N THR A 144 -20.49 13.29 23.97
CA THR A 144 -20.70 11.83 23.96
C THR A 144 -21.19 11.35 22.60
N ARG A 145 -22.14 12.07 21.99
CA ARG A 145 -22.65 11.77 20.66
C ARG A 145 -21.55 11.86 19.60
N ASP A 146 -20.80 12.96 19.59
CA ASP A 146 -19.71 13.21 18.64
C ASP A 146 -18.61 12.13 18.77
N LEU A 147 -18.25 11.73 19.99
CA LEU A 147 -17.28 10.65 20.26
C LEU A 147 -17.75 9.26 19.78
N ASN A 148 -19.04 8.95 19.97
CA ASN A 148 -19.60 7.69 19.48
C ASN A 148 -19.62 7.66 17.95
N GLU A 149 -19.99 8.78 17.33
CA GLU A 149 -20.07 8.88 15.87
C GLU A 149 -18.68 8.76 15.22
N ILE A 150 -17.66 9.44 15.75
CA ILE A 150 -16.29 9.31 15.23
C ILE A 150 -15.70 7.92 15.48
N SER A 151 -16.05 7.27 16.60
CA SER A 151 -15.62 5.88 16.86
C SER A 151 -16.16 4.92 15.80
N GLY A 152 -17.43 5.07 15.41
CA GLY A 152 -18.02 4.29 14.31
C GLY A 152 -17.34 4.56 12.97
N GLU A 153 -17.12 5.83 12.64
CA GLU A 153 -16.48 6.25 11.39
C GLU A 153 -15.02 5.76 11.28
N LEU A 154 -14.23 5.86 12.37
CA LEU A 154 -12.86 5.37 12.41
C LEU A 154 -12.79 3.84 12.34
N THR A 155 -13.79 3.13 12.87
CA THR A 155 -13.88 1.67 12.74
C THR A 155 -14.05 1.25 11.28
N LEU A 156 -14.82 2.02 10.51
CA LEU A 156 -15.12 1.69 9.12
C LEU A 156 -14.04 2.18 8.13
N TRP A 157 -13.54 3.40 8.33
CA TRP A 157 -12.69 4.09 7.35
C TRP A 157 -11.28 4.42 7.84
N GLY A 158 -11.02 4.32 9.15
CA GLY A 158 -9.72 4.59 9.74
C GLY A 158 -8.64 3.64 9.20
N SER A 159 -7.44 4.15 8.96
CA SER A 159 -6.30 3.27 8.70
C SER A 159 -5.87 2.58 10.00
N LYS A 160 -5.11 1.50 9.85
CA LYS A 160 -4.52 0.78 10.98
C LYS A 160 -3.78 1.71 11.93
N GLU A 161 -2.96 2.61 11.40
CA GLU A 161 -2.14 3.51 12.22
C GLU A 161 -2.99 4.57 12.94
N VAL A 162 -3.98 5.15 12.25
CA VAL A 162 -4.92 6.11 12.85
C VAL A 162 -5.74 5.45 13.96
N VAL A 163 -6.25 4.25 13.73
CA VAL A 163 -7.04 3.51 14.73
C VAL A 163 -6.19 3.17 15.95
N ASN A 164 -4.97 2.69 15.76
CA ASN A 164 -4.04 2.39 16.86
C ASN A 164 -3.75 3.65 17.69
N LYS A 165 -3.42 4.77 17.03
CA LYS A 165 -3.15 6.05 17.71
C LYS A 165 -4.38 6.59 18.44
N PHE A 166 -5.57 6.41 17.88
CA PHE A 166 -6.82 6.81 18.54
C PHE A 166 -7.13 5.97 19.78
N ILE A 167 -6.85 4.67 19.75
CA ILE A 167 -6.99 3.78 20.91
C ILE A 167 -5.97 4.16 22.00
N GLU A 168 -4.71 4.39 21.64
CA GLU A 168 -3.67 4.88 22.54
C GLU A 168 -4.11 6.17 23.24
N PHE A 169 -4.57 7.16 22.45
CA PHE A 169 -5.12 8.40 22.98
C PHE A 169 -6.26 8.14 23.96
N ARG A 170 -7.26 7.34 23.60
CA ARG A 170 -8.42 7.05 24.47
C ARG A 170 -8.01 6.42 25.81
N ASN A 171 -7.03 5.52 25.79
CA ASN A 171 -6.51 4.88 27.00
C ASN A 171 -5.73 5.87 27.88
N GLU A 172 -4.94 6.77 27.28
CA GLU A 172 -4.18 7.78 28.01
C GLU A 172 -5.08 8.88 28.58
N SER A 173 -6.15 9.26 27.88
CA SER A 173 -7.17 10.18 28.38
C SER A 173 -7.81 9.69 29.68
N ALA A 174 -8.07 8.38 29.77
CA ALA A 174 -8.68 7.77 30.96
C ALA A 174 -7.76 7.76 32.18
N ASN A 175 -6.43 7.83 31.97
CA ASN A 175 -5.42 7.76 33.02
C ASN A 175 -4.92 9.14 33.49
N ASN A 176 -5.57 10.24 33.11
CA ASN A 176 -5.27 11.62 33.56
C ASN A 176 -3.81 12.07 33.34
N ALA A 177 -3.25 11.85 32.14
CA ALA A 177 -1.92 12.37 31.76
C ALA A 177 -2.04 13.63 30.84
N PRO A 178 -2.29 14.83 31.38
CA PRO A 178 -2.68 16.01 30.59
C PRO A 178 -1.60 16.57 29.66
N LYS A 179 -0.31 16.41 30.00
CA LYS A 179 0.80 17.04 29.24
C LYS A 179 1.11 16.35 27.92
N ASN A 180 0.78 15.06 27.79
CA ASN A 180 1.03 14.27 26.58
C ASN A 180 -0.18 14.22 25.64
N LEU A 181 -1.38 14.52 26.16
CA LEU A 181 -2.64 14.33 25.44
C LEU A 181 -2.75 15.19 24.17
N LEU A 182 -2.30 16.44 24.23
CA LEU A 182 -2.26 17.35 23.09
C LEU A 182 -1.30 16.86 22.00
N PHE A 183 -0.10 16.42 22.37
CA PHE A 183 0.88 15.90 21.41
C PHE A 183 0.41 14.57 20.78
N ASN A 184 -0.28 13.72 21.53
CA ASN A 184 -0.88 12.50 20.99
C ASN A 184 -1.98 12.80 19.97
N LEU A 185 -2.77 13.84 20.23
CA LEU A 185 -3.78 14.33 19.30
C LEU A 185 -3.15 14.85 18.01
N GLU A 186 -2.03 15.56 18.11
CA GLU A 186 -1.25 15.97 16.93
C GLU A 186 -0.66 14.78 16.15
N ASP A 187 -0.21 13.74 16.85
CA ASP A 187 0.26 12.52 16.21
C ASP A 187 -0.86 11.80 15.46
N ILE A 188 -2.10 11.77 16.00
CA ILE A 188 -3.28 11.26 15.28
C ILE A 188 -3.53 12.08 14.01
N ILE A 189 -3.53 13.42 14.11
CA ILE A 189 -3.76 14.31 12.96
C ILE A 189 -2.68 14.10 11.88
N ASN A 190 -1.42 13.89 12.28
CA ASN A 190 -0.35 13.62 11.35
C ASN A 190 -0.54 12.28 10.61
N GLU A 191 -0.98 11.22 11.28
CA GLU A 191 -1.28 9.95 10.60
C GLU A 191 -2.50 10.10 9.67
N MET A 192 -3.54 10.84 10.05
CA MET A 192 -4.68 11.15 9.17
C MET A 192 -4.24 11.93 7.92
N ARG A 193 -3.34 12.91 8.06
CA ARG A 193 -2.78 13.68 6.94
C ARG A 193 -1.97 12.80 6.00
N LYS A 194 -1.16 11.91 6.56
CA LYS A 194 -0.38 10.93 5.81
C LYS A 194 -1.26 9.97 5.01
N ASP A 195 -2.38 9.53 5.57
CA ASP A 195 -3.38 8.72 4.84
C ASP A 195 -4.01 9.45 3.66
N LEU A 196 -4.05 10.78 3.69
CA LEU A 196 -4.53 11.64 2.61
C LEU A 196 -3.40 12.10 1.66
N GLY A 197 -2.17 11.62 1.85
CA GLY A 197 -1.02 11.94 1.00
C GLY A 197 -0.27 13.23 1.38
N VAL A 198 -0.53 13.79 2.56
CA VAL A 198 0.14 14.99 3.07
C VAL A 198 1.26 14.59 4.05
N GLY A 199 2.42 15.22 3.92
CA GLY A 199 3.58 14.94 4.78
C GLY A 199 3.37 15.29 6.25
N LYS A 200 4.17 14.66 7.12
CA LYS A 200 4.20 14.92 8.57
C LYS A 200 4.69 16.34 8.86
N THR A 201 4.18 16.94 9.92
CA THR A 201 4.68 18.22 10.44
C THR A 201 5.31 18.02 11.83
N ASP A 202 6.29 18.86 12.17
CA ASP A 202 6.96 18.85 13.47
C ASP A 202 5.97 19.06 14.63
N LYS A 203 6.31 18.49 15.79
CA LYS A 203 5.52 18.62 17.01
C LYS A 203 5.29 20.10 17.38
N GLY A 204 4.06 20.40 17.74
CA GLY A 204 3.55 21.70 18.15
C GLY A 204 3.05 22.59 17.02
N LYS A 205 3.39 22.32 15.75
CA LYS A 205 3.06 23.21 14.61
C LYS A 205 1.62 23.06 14.12
N LEU A 206 1.01 21.87 14.24
CA LEU A 206 -0.40 21.72 13.89
C LEU A 206 -1.28 22.26 15.00
N LEU A 207 -0.89 22.04 16.25
CA LEU A 207 -1.60 22.55 17.42
C LEU A 207 -1.54 24.08 17.52
N SER A 208 -0.45 24.71 17.04
CA SER A 208 -0.35 26.18 17.03
C SER A 208 -1.39 26.87 16.14
N ILE A 209 -2.05 26.13 15.23
CA ILE A 209 -3.20 26.63 14.46
C ILE A 209 -4.41 26.87 15.37
N PHE A 210 -4.56 26.07 16.43
CA PHE A 210 -5.73 26.09 17.32
C PHE A 210 -5.45 26.77 18.67
N ILE A 211 -4.20 26.73 19.15
CA ILE A 211 -3.81 27.20 20.47
C ILE A 211 -2.68 28.22 20.32
N ASN A 212 -2.96 29.48 20.66
CA ASN A 212 -2.03 30.60 20.50
C ASN A 212 -0.78 30.51 21.41
N ASP A 213 -0.84 29.75 22.50
CA ASP A 213 0.22 29.65 23.52
C ASP A 213 1.11 28.38 23.39
N MET A 214 1.10 27.68 22.25
CA MET A 214 1.87 26.44 22.08
C MET A 214 3.38 26.60 22.28
N ASP A 215 3.93 27.78 21.97
CA ASP A 215 5.36 28.07 22.18
C ASP A 215 5.75 28.11 23.66
N LYS A 216 4.79 28.27 24.58
CA LYS A 216 5.01 28.25 26.04
C LYS A 216 4.98 26.84 26.64
N LEU A 217 4.61 25.81 25.85
CA LEU A 217 4.46 24.42 26.29
C LEU A 217 5.62 23.50 25.82
N LYS A 218 6.58 24.04 25.05
CA LYS A 218 7.80 23.33 24.63
C LYS A 218 8.76 23.07 25.79
#